data_AF-A0A7S3T0A7-F1
#
_entry.id   AF-A0A7S3T0A7-F1
#
_cell.length_a   1.000
_cell.length_b   1.000
_cell.length_c   1.000
_cell.angle_alpha   90.00
_cell.angle_beta   90.00
_cell.angle_gamma   90.00
#
_symmetry.space_group_name_H-M   'P 1'
#
loop_
_entity.id
_entity.type
_entity.pdbx_description
1 polymer ?
#
loop_
_entity_poly.entity_id
_entity_poly.type
_entity_poly.pdbx_seq_one_letter_code
_entity_poly.pdbx_strand_id
1 'polypeptide(L)'
;GSTRIYRARLAFSAESHAANILKAADTDRSGDISPNEMLHFLRMHPETAWARQQESGPSHYGQLLSEAEAEAIGRERVDALARDIWSFQDVNRDDVLTLDEIQASTERWFQSLRQSANMQRQIRA
;
A
#
# COMPACT_ATOMS: atom_id res chain seq x y z
N GLY A 1 6.82 3.49 -42.34
CA GLY A 1 7.12 2.14 -41.82
C GLY A 1 7.00 2.15 -40.31
N SER A 2 5.96 1.50 -39.79
CA SER A 2 5.70 1.05 -38.41
C SER A 2 6.36 1.80 -37.24
N THR A 3 5.60 2.71 -36.63
CA THR A 3 5.85 3.18 -35.26
C THR A 3 5.46 2.05 -34.30
N ARG A 4 6.44 1.31 -33.76
CA ARG A 4 6.20 0.41 -32.61
C ARG A 4 5.88 1.28 -31.39
N ILE A 5 4.60 1.53 -31.17
CA ILE A 5 4.12 1.99 -29.87
C ILE A 5 4.17 0.76 -28.97
N TYR A 6 5.23 0.66 -28.16
CA TYR A 6 5.23 -0.24 -27.01
C TYR A 6 4.17 0.29 -26.05
N ARG A 7 2.92 -0.15 -26.20
CA ARG A 7 1.98 -0.16 -25.09
C ARG A 7 2.56 -1.14 -24.09
N ALA A 8 3.44 -0.67 -23.21
CA ALA A 8 3.67 -1.31 -21.93
C ALA A 8 2.33 -1.26 -21.21
N ARG A 9 1.46 -2.23 -21.53
CA ARG A 9 0.32 -2.56 -20.69
C ARG A 9 0.99 -3.01 -19.41
N LEU A 10 1.06 -2.11 -18.43
CA LEU A 10 1.21 -2.50 -17.03
C LEU A 10 0.03 -3.42 -16.75
N ALA A 11 0.16 -4.69 -17.13
CA ALA A 11 -0.66 -5.77 -16.65
C ALA A 11 -0.18 -6.04 -15.23
N PHE A 12 -0.34 -5.03 -14.39
CA PHE A 12 -0.17 -5.14 -12.95
C PHE A 12 -1.45 -5.85 -12.49
N SER A 13 -1.46 -7.19 -12.57
CA SER A 13 -2.53 -7.99 -11.99
C SER A 13 -2.41 -7.91 -10.47
N ALA A 14 -3.53 -8.09 -9.76
CA ALA A 14 -3.52 -8.15 -8.31
C ALA A 14 -2.58 -9.26 -7.81
N GLU A 15 -2.54 -10.39 -8.52
CA GLU A 15 -1.62 -11.50 -8.29
C GLU A 15 -0.13 -11.09 -8.40
N SER A 16 0.28 -10.42 -9.49
CA SER A 16 1.67 -9.96 -9.61
C SER A 16 2.02 -8.88 -8.58
N HIS A 17 1.06 -8.08 -8.14
CA HIS A 17 1.28 -7.14 -7.06
C HIS A 17 1.47 -7.85 -5.71
N ALA A 18 0.60 -8.80 -5.39
CA ALA A 18 0.65 -9.59 -4.17
C ALA A 18 1.95 -10.41 -4.06
N ALA A 19 2.40 -11.00 -5.17
CA ALA A 19 3.67 -11.72 -5.21
C ALA A 19 4.89 -10.79 -4.98
N ASN A 20 4.86 -9.56 -5.52
CA ASN A 20 5.93 -8.59 -5.29
C ASN A 20 5.96 -8.09 -3.85
N ILE A 21 4.78 -7.91 -3.25
CA ILE A 21 4.60 -7.60 -1.85
C ILE A 21 5.22 -8.70 -0.98
N LEU A 22 4.83 -9.96 -1.21
CA LEU A 22 5.31 -11.11 -0.44
C LEU A 22 6.83 -11.18 -0.50
N LYS A 23 7.40 -11.11 -1.71
CA LYS A 23 8.86 -11.11 -1.92
C LYS A 23 9.61 -10.01 -1.16
N ALA A 24 8.96 -8.88 -0.91
CA ALA A 24 9.61 -7.72 -0.30
C ALA A 24 9.50 -7.70 1.22
N ALA A 25 8.40 -8.22 1.77
CA ALA A 25 8.10 -8.15 3.20
C ALA A 25 8.28 -9.49 3.95
N ASP A 26 8.15 -10.65 3.29
CA ASP A 26 8.38 -11.98 3.88
C ASP A 26 9.89 -12.21 4.07
N THR A 27 10.39 -11.86 5.25
CA THR A 27 11.83 -11.88 5.55
C THR A 27 12.32 -13.27 5.95
N ASP A 28 11.47 -14.04 6.62
CA ASP A 28 11.78 -15.38 7.07
C ASP A 28 11.49 -16.46 6.01
N ARG A 29 10.84 -16.07 4.90
CA ARG A 29 10.48 -16.92 3.76
C ARG A 29 9.49 -18.02 4.14
N SER A 30 8.62 -17.73 5.11
CA SER A 30 7.54 -18.62 5.51
C SER A 30 6.47 -18.78 4.44
N GLY A 31 6.35 -17.81 3.53
CA GLY A 31 5.29 -17.73 2.54
C GLY A 31 4.09 -16.89 2.99
N ASP A 32 4.12 -16.39 4.22
CA ASP A 32 3.14 -15.50 4.82
C ASP A 32 3.84 -14.24 5.37
N ILE A 33 3.08 -13.19 5.68
CA ILE A 33 3.64 -11.99 6.31
C ILE A 33 3.09 -11.86 7.72
N SER A 34 3.99 -11.85 8.69
CA SER A 34 3.66 -11.55 10.09
C SER A 34 3.51 -10.05 10.35
N PRO A 35 2.86 -9.64 11.47
CA PRO A 35 2.75 -8.23 11.86
C PRO A 35 4.10 -7.52 11.97
N ASN A 36 5.12 -8.23 12.47
CA ASN A 36 6.47 -7.69 12.65
C ASN A 36 7.16 -7.44 11.29
N GLU A 37 6.95 -8.32 10.33
CA GLU A 37 7.51 -8.22 8.99
C GLU A 37 6.88 -7.08 8.20
N MET A 38 5.56 -6.94 8.25
CA MET A 38 4.86 -5.79 7.68
C MET A 38 5.38 -4.47 8.28
N LEU A 39 5.47 -4.41 9.62
CA LEU A 39 5.96 -3.22 10.30
C LEU A 39 7.41 -2.89 9.93
N HIS A 40 8.27 -3.91 9.88
CA HIS A 40 9.65 -3.75 9.46
C HIS A 40 9.74 -3.22 8.03
N PHE A 41 8.98 -3.81 7.10
CA PHE A 41 8.94 -3.39 5.71
C PHE A 41 8.52 -1.92 5.55
N LEU A 42 7.45 -1.50 6.21
CA LEU A 42 6.93 -0.13 6.12
C LEU A 42 7.87 0.92 6.74
N ARG A 43 8.63 0.54 7.77
CA ARG A 43 9.67 1.41 8.35
C ARG A 43 10.85 1.59 7.42
N MET A 44 11.24 0.55 6.69
CA MET A 44 12.33 0.60 5.71
C MET A 44 11.90 1.27 4.40
N HIS A 45 10.61 1.25 4.08
CA HIS A 45 10.07 1.73 2.81
C HIS A 45 8.79 2.57 2.99
N PRO A 46 8.87 3.72 3.69
CA PRO A 46 7.71 4.53 4.06
C PRO A 46 6.96 5.16 2.86
N GLU A 47 7.58 5.19 1.68
CA GLU A 47 6.99 5.75 0.45
C GLU A 47 6.44 4.70 -0.52
N THR A 48 6.39 3.42 -0.12
CA THR A 48 5.91 2.36 -1.01
C THR A 48 4.41 2.49 -1.30
N ALA A 49 4.05 2.32 -2.58
CA ALA A 49 2.67 2.42 -3.10
C ALA A 49 1.66 1.42 -2.49
N TRP A 50 2.14 0.46 -1.69
CA TRP A 50 1.31 -0.45 -0.91
C TRP A 50 0.64 0.27 0.27
N ALA A 51 1.35 1.24 0.86
CA ALA A 51 0.74 2.28 1.65
C ALA A 51 0.03 3.26 0.71
N ARG A 52 -1.25 3.50 0.94
CA ARG A 52 -2.02 4.51 0.19
C ARG A 52 -1.18 5.78 -0.02
N GLN A 53 -1.21 6.25 -1.27
CA GLN A 53 -0.81 7.58 -1.71
C GLN A 53 -1.06 8.59 -0.58
N GLN A 54 0.01 9.21 -0.07
CA GLN A 54 -0.08 10.28 0.92
C GLN A 54 -0.94 11.43 0.35
N GLU A 55 -2.23 11.42 0.62
CA GLU A 55 -3.01 12.66 0.62
C GLU A 55 -3.11 13.15 2.06
N SER A 56 -2.26 14.14 2.34
CA SER A 56 -2.27 15.02 3.51
C SER A 56 -2.49 14.35 4.86
N GLY A 57 -1.41 13.87 5.48
CA GLY A 57 -1.36 13.95 6.94
C GLY A 57 -1.32 15.43 7.37
N PRO A 58 -1.73 15.79 8.59
CA PRO A 58 -1.90 17.17 9.01
C PRO A 58 -0.64 17.96 8.69
N SER A 59 -0.78 18.96 7.84
CA SER A 59 0.25 19.97 7.65
C SER A 59 0.49 20.59 9.03
N HIS A 60 1.65 20.35 9.61
CA HIS A 60 2.16 21.16 10.70
C HIS A 60 2.44 22.55 10.12
N TYR A 61 1.38 23.31 9.82
CA TYR A 61 1.46 24.66 9.29
C TYR A 61 2.19 25.52 10.34
N GLY A 62 3.48 25.75 10.11
CA GLY A 62 4.26 26.77 10.82
C GLY A 62 4.99 26.37 12.10
N GLN A 63 5.06 25.08 12.46
CA GLN A 63 5.92 24.64 13.58
C GLN A 63 7.31 24.23 13.07
N LEU A 64 8.34 24.92 13.56
CA LEU A 64 9.72 24.47 13.43
C LEU A 64 9.92 23.30 14.40
N LEU A 65 9.96 22.08 13.85
CA LEU A 65 10.28 20.88 14.61
C LEU A 65 11.80 20.69 14.64
N SER A 66 12.31 20.18 15.75
CA SER A 66 13.64 19.59 15.76
C SER A 66 13.67 18.30 14.92
N GLU A 67 14.86 17.89 14.49
CA GLU A 67 15.05 16.66 13.71
C GLU A 67 14.53 15.43 14.46
N ALA A 68 14.74 15.37 15.78
CA ALA A 68 14.25 14.28 16.63
C ALA A 68 12.71 14.24 16.72
N GLU A 69 12.05 15.39 16.79
CA GLU A 69 10.58 15.47 16.80
C GLU A 69 9.99 15.08 15.45
N ALA A 70 10.59 15.55 14.35
CA ALA A 70 10.18 15.16 13.00
C ALA A 70 10.33 13.64 12.79
N GLU A 71 11.41 13.05 13.27
CA GLU A 71 11.66 11.61 13.18
C GLU A 71 10.66 10.80 14.05
N ALA A 72 10.36 11.26 15.26
CA ALA A 72 9.37 10.62 16.14
C ALA A 72 7.97 10.63 15.52
N ILE A 73 7.54 11.77 14.97
CA ILE A 73 6.27 11.90 14.25
C ILE A 73 6.27 11.01 13.00
N GLY A 74 7.40 10.93 12.29
CA GLY A 74 7.57 10.02 11.15
C GLY A 74 7.35 8.56 11.53
N ARG A 75 7.94 8.10 12.64
CA ARG A 75 7.75 6.74 13.15
C ARG A 75 6.29 6.46 13.55
N GLU A 76 5.67 7.37 14.29
CA GLU A 76 4.27 7.21 14.71
C GLU A 76 3.32 7.12 13.50
N ARG A 77 3.57 7.93 12.46
CA ARG A 77 2.82 7.86 11.21
C ARG A 77 2.97 6.52 10.50
N VAL A 78 4.19 6.00 10.43
CA VAL A 78 4.45 4.68 9.82
C VAL A 78 3.75 3.58 10.62
N ASP A 79 3.78 3.63 11.94
CA ASP A 79 3.11 2.65 12.80
C ASP A 79 1.58 2.72 12.65
N ALA A 80 1.00 3.91 12.58
CA ALA A 80 -0.43 4.09 12.32
C ALA A 80 -0.83 3.56 10.93
N LEU A 81 -0.04 3.89 9.91
CA LEU A 81 -0.22 3.40 8.55
C LEU A 81 -0.13 1.88 8.46
N ALA A 82 0.82 1.26 9.19
CA ALA A 82 0.95 -0.18 9.25
C ALA A 82 -0.31 -0.85 9.79
N ARG A 83 -0.90 -0.31 10.87
CA ARG A 83 -2.16 -0.82 11.42
C ARG A 83 -3.33 -0.65 10.46
N ASP A 84 -3.40 0.49 9.76
CA ASP A 84 -4.46 0.73 8.79
C ASP A 84 -4.37 -0.25 7.62
N ILE A 85 -3.18 -0.44 7.05
CA ILE A 85 -2.93 -1.42 5.98
C ILE A 85 -3.25 -2.83 6.48
N TRP A 86 -2.77 -3.19 7.68
CA TRP A 86 -3.03 -4.48 8.29
C TRP A 86 -4.53 -4.76 8.38
N SER A 87 -5.30 -3.84 8.96
CA SER A 87 -6.75 -4.00 9.15
C SER A 87 -7.53 -4.14 7.84
N PHE A 88 -6.98 -3.64 6.74
CA PHE A 88 -7.59 -3.75 5.43
C PHE A 88 -7.25 -5.08 4.73
N GLN A 89 -6.06 -5.61 4.99
CA GLN A 89 -5.56 -6.81 4.32
C GLN A 89 -5.87 -8.10 5.08
N ASP A 90 -5.84 -8.05 6.41
CA ASP A 90 -6.16 -9.17 7.30
C ASP A 90 -7.69 -9.30 7.42
N VAL A 91 -8.26 -10.00 6.45
CA VAL A 91 -9.72 -10.05 6.25
C VAL A 91 -10.36 -10.97 7.27
N ASN A 92 -9.69 -12.08 7.59
CA ASN A 92 -10.19 -13.09 8.51
C ASN A 92 -9.79 -12.79 9.98
N ARG A 93 -8.88 -11.84 10.22
CA ARG A 93 -8.37 -11.40 11.54
C ARG A 93 -7.65 -12.51 12.29
N ASP A 94 -6.84 -13.29 11.60
CA ASP A 94 -6.05 -14.36 12.19
C ASP A 94 -4.60 -13.95 12.51
N ASP A 95 -4.29 -12.65 12.38
CA ASP A 95 -2.97 -12.06 12.61
C ASP A 95 -1.87 -12.62 11.68
N VAL A 96 -2.26 -13.16 10.52
CA VAL A 96 -1.37 -13.57 9.44
C VAL A 96 -1.85 -12.97 8.12
N LEU A 97 -0.94 -12.49 7.29
CA LEU A 97 -1.28 -12.05 5.94
C LEU A 97 -0.82 -13.08 4.92
N THR A 98 -1.78 -13.81 4.38
CA THR A 98 -1.55 -14.79 3.32
C THR A 98 -1.51 -14.12 1.94
N LEU A 99 -0.89 -14.78 0.95
CA LEU A 99 -0.89 -14.31 -0.44
C LEU A 99 -2.32 -14.09 -0.98
N ASP A 100 -3.25 -14.98 -0.64
CA ASP A 100 -4.63 -14.91 -1.08
C ASP A 100 -5.35 -13.68 -0.54
N GLU A 101 -5.08 -13.30 0.71
CA GLU A 101 -5.66 -12.10 1.33
C GLU A 101 -5.09 -10.81 0.77
N ILE A 102 -3.78 -10.79 0.50
CA ILE A 102 -3.12 -9.68 -0.17
C ILE A 102 -3.68 -9.51 -1.59
N GLN A 103 -3.89 -10.61 -2.31
CA GLN A 103 -4.52 -10.57 -3.64
C GLN A 103 -5.96 -10.09 -3.55
N ALA A 104 -6.78 -10.65 -2.66
CA ALA A 104 -8.19 -10.31 -2.52
C ALA A 104 -8.39 -8.84 -2.12
N SER A 105 -7.56 -8.31 -1.22
CA SER A 105 -7.59 -6.90 -0.82
C SER A 105 -7.15 -5.98 -1.96
N THR A 106 -6.13 -6.38 -2.73
CA THR A 106 -5.67 -5.65 -3.93
C THR A 106 -6.73 -5.60 -5.02
N GLU A 107 -7.46 -6.69 -5.27
CA GLU A 107 -8.55 -6.72 -6.24
C GLU A 107 -9.70 -5.78 -5.82
N ARG A 108 -10.09 -5.79 -4.54
CA ARG A 108 -11.10 -4.86 -4.01
C ARG A 108 -10.68 -3.41 -4.19
N TRP A 109 -9.41 -3.08 -3.95
CA TRP A 109 -8.89 -1.74 -4.18
C TRP A 109 -8.97 -1.33 -5.66
N PHE A 110 -8.52 -2.19 -6.58
CA PHE A 110 -8.65 -1.92 -8.03
C PHE A 110 -10.11 -1.76 -8.47
N GLN A 111 -11.04 -2.54 -7.91
CA GLN A 111 -12.47 -2.39 -8.17
C GLN A 111 -13.00 -1.04 -7.69
N SER A 112 -12.62 -0.62 -6.46
CA SER A 112 -12.98 0.69 -5.92
C SER A 112 -12.50 1.84 -6.82
N LEU A 113 -11.24 1.80 -7.28
CA LEU A 113 -10.69 2.80 -8.20
C LEU A 113 -11.49 2.88 -9.52
N ARG A 114 -11.87 1.72 -10.08
CA ARG A 114 -12.69 1.66 -11.30
C ARG A 114 -14.08 2.25 -11.09
N GLN A 115 -14.71 1.97 -9.96
CA GLN A 115 -16.02 2.52 -9.60
C GLN A 115 -15.94 4.05 -9.44
N SER A 116 -14.94 4.56 -8.73
CA SER A 116 -14.73 6.02 -8.58
C SER A 116 -14.49 6.71 -9.92
N ALA A 117 -13.68 6.12 -10.80
CA ALA A 117 -13.44 6.66 -12.13
C ALA A 117 -14.71 6.69 -13.00
N ASN A 118 -15.56 5.68 -12.90
CA ASN A 118 -16.85 5.66 -13.61
C ASN A 118 -17.82 6.71 -13.06
N MET A 119 -17.87 6.88 -11.73
CA MET A 119 -18.72 7.88 -11.08
C MET A 119 -18.31 9.31 -11.46
N GLN A 120 -17.00 9.61 -11.51
CA GLN A 120 -16.49 10.90 -11.97
C GLN A 120 -16.85 11.20 -13.44
N ARG A 121 -16.92 10.17 -14.30
CA ARG A 121 -17.36 10.34 -15.69
C ARG A 121 -18.85 10.63 -15.78
N GLN A 122 -19.67 10.00 -14.93
CA GLN A 122 -21.12 10.26 -14.87
C GLN A 122 -21.44 11.66 -14.35
N ILE A 123 -20.66 12.20 -13.40
CA ILE A 123 -20.84 13.57 -12.88
C ILE A 123 -20.46 14.64 -13.92
N ARG A 124 -19.57 14.31 -14.86
CA ARG A 124 -19.06 15.24 -15.89
C ARG A 124 -19.81 15.18 -17.22
N ALA A 125 -20.78 14.26 -17.36
CA ALA A 125 -21.62 14.08 -18.55
C ALA A 125 -22.98 14.75 -18.34
#